data_AF-V4PV44-F1
#
_entry.id   AF-V4PV44-F1
#
_cell.length_a   1.000
_cell.length_b   1.000
_cell.length_c   1.000
_cell.angle_alpha   90.00
_cell.angle_beta   90.00
_cell.angle_gamma   90.00
#
_symmetry.space_group_name_H-M   'P 1'
#
loop_
_entity.id
_entity.type
_entity.pdbx_description
1 polymer ?
#
loop_
_entity_poly.entity_id
_entity_poly.type
_entity_poly.pdbx_seq_one_letter_code
_entity_poly.pdbx_strand_id
1 'polypeptide(L)'
;MAFTSKPGKPLQRTTMPQTKTALKTSGMKQGGGMNTAPPSPAEQRKAQQKSLQKATLRALEKARQDAASSGIELSPWESDFIDGVSERVKTYGRAFADPDKGAVNGTLSLRQGVKLKEIRKKARKAKPDAET
;
A
#
# COMPACT_ATOMS: atom_id res chain seq x y z
N MET A 1 10.80 -47.60 45.35
CA MET A 1 10.86 -46.80 44.10
C MET A 1 10.65 -45.34 44.49
N ALA A 2 11.71 -44.51 44.50
CA ALA A 2 11.68 -43.16 45.05
C ALA A 2 11.57 -42.11 43.92
N PHE A 3 10.52 -41.29 43.95
CA PHE A 3 10.33 -40.14 43.06
C PHE A 3 11.13 -38.95 43.59
N THR A 4 12.17 -38.53 42.86
CA THR A 4 12.90 -37.29 43.16
C THR A 4 12.32 -36.16 42.30
N SER A 5 11.64 -35.19 42.92
CA SER A 5 11.14 -34.00 42.24
C SER A 5 12.28 -33.01 41.97
N LYS A 6 12.39 -32.51 40.72
CA LYS A 6 13.33 -31.46 40.31
C LYS A 6 12.80 -30.10 40.78
N PRO A 7 13.61 -29.21 41.39
CA PRO A 7 13.14 -27.88 41.76
C PRO A 7 12.93 -27.01 40.50
N GLY A 8 11.74 -26.42 40.37
CA GLY A 8 11.37 -25.51 39.30
C GLY A 8 12.16 -24.20 39.35
N LYS A 9 12.58 -23.71 38.18
CA LYS A 9 13.25 -22.42 38.01
C LYS A 9 12.27 -21.27 38.30
N PRO A 10 12.65 -20.22 39.06
CA PRO A 10 11.78 -19.07 39.27
C PRO A 10 11.64 -18.27 37.98
N LEU A 11 10.41 -17.88 37.63
CA LEU A 11 10.13 -16.95 36.54
C LEU A 11 10.80 -15.61 36.85
N GLN A 12 11.76 -15.20 36.02
CA GLN A 12 12.35 -13.87 36.12
C GLN A 12 11.32 -12.82 35.69
N ARG A 13 11.06 -11.86 36.57
CA ARG A 13 10.31 -10.63 36.27
C ARG A 13 11.08 -9.83 35.23
N THR A 14 10.61 -9.83 33.99
CA THR A 14 11.12 -8.94 32.95
C THR A 14 10.91 -7.49 33.37
N THR A 15 12.01 -6.76 33.44
CA THR A 15 12.12 -5.32 33.68
C THR A 15 11.30 -4.55 32.66
N MET A 16 10.50 -3.58 33.11
CA MET A 16 9.77 -2.68 32.22
C MET A 16 10.75 -1.80 31.42
N PRO A 17 10.53 -1.58 30.11
CA PRO A 17 11.35 -0.67 29.33
C PRO A 17 11.09 0.77 29.79
N GLN A 18 12.10 1.40 30.40
CA GLN A 18 12.08 2.84 30.65
C GLN A 18 12.12 3.58 29.31
N THR A 19 10.98 4.18 28.92
CA THR A 19 10.94 5.16 27.85
C THR A 19 11.58 6.46 28.35
N LYS A 20 12.90 6.59 28.14
CA LYS A 20 13.55 7.89 28.23
C LYS A 20 13.15 8.72 27.02
N THR A 21 12.05 9.44 27.20
CA THR A 21 11.64 10.61 26.46
C THR A 21 12.81 11.60 26.35
N ALA A 22 13.19 11.92 25.11
CA ALA A 22 13.39 13.30 24.64
C ALA A 22 13.86 13.26 23.17
N LEU A 23 12.94 12.97 22.25
CA LEU A 23 13.14 13.35 20.85
C LEU A 23 13.04 14.89 20.80
N LYS A 24 14.18 15.56 20.84
CA LYS A 24 14.27 17.01 20.67
C LYS A 24 13.97 17.32 19.21
N THR A 25 12.69 17.58 18.90
CA THR A 25 12.28 18.05 17.57
C THR A 25 12.76 19.49 17.42
N SER A 26 13.86 19.65 16.70
CA SER A 26 14.33 20.96 16.29
C SER A 26 13.34 21.56 15.30
N GLY A 27 12.42 22.36 15.82
CA GLY A 27 11.84 23.53 15.15
C GLY A 27 11.29 23.35 13.75
N MET A 28 10.16 22.65 13.59
CA MET A 28 9.20 23.07 12.56
C MET A 28 8.50 24.33 13.07
N LYS A 29 9.03 25.49 12.67
CA LYS A 29 8.38 26.79 12.80
C LYS A 29 7.10 26.74 11.95
N GLN A 30 5.99 26.33 12.57
CA GLN A 30 4.64 26.45 12.02
C GLN A 30 4.32 27.94 11.88
N GLY A 31 4.63 28.47 10.70
CA GLY A 31 4.08 29.73 10.24
C GLY A 31 2.63 29.52 9.82
N GLY A 32 1.72 30.10 10.61
CA GLY A 32 0.42 30.66 10.24
C GLY A 32 -0.45 29.96 9.18
N GLY A 33 -1.66 29.57 9.58
CA GLY A 33 -2.77 29.52 8.63
C GLY A 33 -3.90 28.57 8.96
N MET A 34 -4.98 29.13 9.48
CA MET A 34 -6.36 28.63 9.47
C MET A 34 -6.71 27.56 10.52
N ASN A 35 -7.47 28.00 11.53
CA ASN A 35 -8.46 27.17 12.20
C ASN A 35 -9.47 26.67 11.15
N THR A 36 -9.17 25.56 10.48
CA THR A 36 -10.20 24.79 9.80
C THR A 36 -10.63 23.70 10.76
N ALA A 37 -11.93 23.65 11.07
CA ALA A 37 -12.51 22.56 11.82
C ALA A 37 -12.04 21.23 11.18
N PRO A 38 -11.77 20.17 11.98
CA PRO A 38 -11.35 18.89 11.43
C PRO A 38 -12.34 18.48 10.33
N PRO A 39 -11.86 18.03 9.15
CA PRO A 39 -12.72 17.75 8.02
C PRO A 39 -13.81 16.79 8.47
N SER A 40 -15.05 17.07 8.06
CA SER A 40 -16.19 16.23 8.41
C SER A 40 -15.91 14.78 8.01
N PRO A 41 -16.52 13.77 8.66
CA PRO A 41 -16.33 12.36 8.28
C PRO A 41 -16.62 12.09 6.79
N ALA A 42 -17.52 12.87 6.17
CA ALA A 42 -17.80 12.79 4.74
C ALA A 42 -16.62 13.30 3.87
N GLU A 43 -15.98 14.40 4.26
CA GLU A 43 -14.82 14.96 3.55
C GLU A 43 -13.60 14.07 3.69
N GLN A 44 -13.40 13.46 4.87
CA GLN A 44 -12.34 12.48 5.08
C GLN A 44 -12.50 11.27 4.15
N ARG A 45 -13.72 10.73 4.03
CA ARG A 45 -14.00 9.64 3.08
C ARG A 45 -13.74 10.05 1.64
N LYS A 46 -14.17 11.24 1.22
CA LYS A 46 -13.89 11.77 -0.13
C LYS A 46 -12.39 11.95 -0.38
N ALA A 47 -11.64 12.46 0.60
CA ALA A 47 -10.19 12.61 0.50
C ALA A 47 -9.48 11.26 0.40
N GLN A 48 -9.91 10.25 1.17
CA GLN A 48 -9.41 8.88 1.06
C GLN A 48 -9.71 8.28 -0.32
N GLN A 49 -10.93 8.44 -0.84
CA GLN A 49 -11.28 7.95 -2.18
C GLN A 49 -10.40 8.59 -3.26
N LYS A 50 -10.19 9.91 -3.20
CA LYS A 50 -9.28 10.62 -4.12
C LYS A 50 -7.83 10.17 -3.98
N SER A 51 -7.34 9.90 -2.77
CA SER A 51 -5.97 9.43 -2.58
C SER A 51 -5.78 8.03 -3.14
N LEU A 52 -6.76 7.14 -2.94
CA LEU A 52 -6.77 5.79 -3.52
C LEU A 52 -6.86 5.82 -5.05
N GLN A 53 -7.70 6.69 -5.62
CA GLN A 53 -7.78 6.91 -7.07
C GLN A 53 -6.40 7.29 -7.64
N LYS A 54 -5.75 8.29 -7.05
CA LYS A 54 -4.41 8.73 -7.46
C LYS A 54 -3.36 7.63 -7.29
N ALA A 55 -3.39 6.90 -6.17
CA ALA A 55 -2.47 5.79 -5.92
C ALA A 55 -2.62 4.69 -6.97
N THR A 56 -3.84 4.43 -7.43
CA THR A 56 -4.16 3.42 -8.44
C THR A 56 -3.62 3.83 -9.81
N LEU A 57 -3.86 5.07 -10.23
CA LEU A 57 -3.32 5.60 -11.48
C LEU A 57 -1.78 5.55 -11.49
N ARG A 58 -1.16 5.96 -10.38
CA ARG A 58 0.31 5.85 -10.23
C ARG A 58 0.79 4.40 -10.28
N ALA A 59 0.03 3.45 -9.73
CA ALA A 59 0.40 2.04 -9.77
C ALA A 59 0.32 1.45 -11.18
N LEU A 60 -0.69 1.84 -11.97
CA LEU A 60 -0.86 1.47 -13.37
C LEU A 60 0.25 2.07 -14.25
N GLU A 61 0.53 3.35 -14.09
CA GLU A 61 1.62 4.04 -14.78
C GLU A 61 2.98 3.39 -14.45
N LYS A 62 3.23 3.11 -13.17
CA LYS A 62 4.43 2.38 -12.74
C LYS A 62 4.53 1.00 -13.36
N ALA A 63 3.44 0.26 -13.52
CA ALA A 63 3.49 -1.05 -14.16
C ALA A 63 3.93 -0.95 -15.62
N ARG A 64 3.45 0.08 -16.34
CA ARG A 64 3.90 0.38 -17.71
C ARG A 64 5.37 0.80 -17.77
N GLN A 65 5.79 1.68 -16.86
CA GLN A 65 7.19 2.11 -16.74
C GLN A 65 8.11 0.94 -16.39
N ASP A 66 7.73 0.11 -15.43
CA ASP A 66 8.52 -1.05 -15.00
C ASP A 66 8.71 -2.01 -16.18
N ALA A 67 7.66 -2.28 -16.97
CA ALA A 67 7.77 -3.12 -18.17
C ALA A 67 8.71 -2.50 -19.22
N ALA A 68 8.52 -1.21 -19.55
CA ALA A 68 9.36 -0.48 -20.49
C ALA A 68 10.83 -0.45 -20.05
N SER A 69 11.10 -0.17 -18.78
CA SER A 69 12.47 -0.15 -18.21
C SER A 69 13.11 -1.53 -18.10
N SER A 70 12.33 -2.61 -18.17
CA SER A 70 12.87 -3.98 -18.15
C SER A 70 13.03 -4.56 -19.55
N GLY A 71 12.70 -3.79 -20.60
CA GLY A 71 12.69 -4.28 -21.98
C GLY A 71 11.64 -5.36 -22.24
N ILE A 72 10.65 -5.54 -21.35
CA ILE A 72 9.57 -6.50 -21.56
C ILE A 72 8.45 -5.82 -22.30
N GLU A 73 8.15 -6.31 -23.50
CA GLU A 73 6.93 -5.95 -24.19
C GLU A 73 5.71 -6.52 -23.42
N LEU A 74 4.84 -5.62 -22.97
CA LEU A 74 3.54 -6.01 -22.43
C LEU A 74 2.74 -6.68 -23.53
N SER A 75 2.03 -7.76 -23.21
CA SER A 75 1.14 -8.34 -24.22
C SER A 75 0.06 -7.32 -24.62
N PRO A 76 -0.50 -7.41 -25.84
CA PRO A 76 -1.55 -6.49 -26.28
C PRO A 76 -2.68 -6.38 -25.24
N TRP A 77 -3.12 -7.51 -24.70
CA TRP A 77 -4.13 -7.56 -23.65
C TRP A 77 -3.69 -6.94 -22.31
N GLU A 78 -2.40 -7.03 -21.93
CA GLU A 78 -1.88 -6.40 -20.71
C GLU A 78 -1.84 -4.87 -20.84
N SER A 79 -1.54 -4.37 -22.04
CA SER A 79 -1.61 -2.93 -22.37
C SER A 79 -3.06 -2.44 -22.34
N ASP A 80 -3.96 -3.12 -23.03
CA ASP A 80 -5.39 -2.80 -23.04
C ASP A 80 -6.01 -2.85 -21.64
N PHE A 81 -5.58 -3.81 -20.82
CA PHE A 81 -5.98 -3.90 -19.42
C PHE A 81 -5.58 -2.64 -18.63
N ILE A 82 -4.33 -2.19 -18.75
CA ILE A 82 -3.83 -1.00 -18.05
C ILE A 82 -4.59 0.24 -18.52
N ASP A 83 -4.77 0.41 -19.83
CA ASP A 83 -5.40 1.60 -20.40
C ASP A 83 -6.90 1.64 -20.05
N GLY A 84 -7.63 0.54 -20.23
CA GLY A 84 -9.06 0.47 -19.91
C GLY A 84 -9.37 0.63 -18.41
N VAL A 85 -8.53 0.07 -17.53
CA VAL A 85 -8.67 0.28 -16.08
C VAL A 85 -8.33 1.73 -15.71
N SER A 86 -7.29 2.31 -16.32
CA SER A 86 -6.90 3.70 -16.09
C SER A 86 -8.01 4.66 -16.49
N GLU A 87 -8.63 4.46 -17.65
CA GLU A 87 -9.74 5.27 -18.13
C GLU A 87 -10.93 5.21 -17.16
N ARG A 88 -11.32 4.01 -16.71
CA ARG A 88 -12.43 3.87 -15.76
C ARG A 88 -12.15 4.55 -14.41
N VAL A 89 -10.93 4.44 -13.89
CA VAL A 89 -10.51 5.13 -12.66
C VAL A 89 -10.52 6.64 -12.84
N LYS A 90 -10.16 7.16 -14.01
CA LYS A 90 -10.24 8.60 -14.32
C LYS A 90 -11.70 9.08 -14.36
N THR A 91 -12.58 8.36 -15.06
CA THR A 91 -13.98 8.76 -15.26
C THR A 91 -14.81 8.64 -14.00
N TYR A 92 -14.71 7.53 -13.27
CA TYR A 92 -15.62 7.21 -12.15
C TYR A 92 -14.97 7.28 -10.77
N GLY A 93 -13.66 7.53 -10.70
CA GLY A 93 -12.89 7.48 -9.45
C GLY A 93 -12.49 6.06 -9.03
N ARG A 94 -13.13 5.02 -9.57
CA ARG A 94 -12.83 3.61 -9.32
C ARG A 94 -13.11 2.75 -10.56
N ALA A 95 -12.32 1.72 -10.78
CA ALA A 95 -12.52 0.74 -11.86
C ALA A 95 -13.61 -0.29 -11.53
N PHE A 96 -13.93 -0.47 -10.25
CA PHE A 96 -14.89 -1.44 -9.78
C PHE A 96 -15.65 -0.91 -8.57
N ALA A 97 -16.97 -1.11 -8.52
CA ALA A 97 -17.86 -0.52 -7.50
C ALA A 97 -18.56 -1.55 -6.60
N ASP A 98 -18.38 -2.84 -6.88
CA ASP A 98 -19.03 -3.91 -6.12
C ASP A 98 -18.09 -4.38 -4.98
N PRO A 99 -18.54 -4.23 -3.71
CA PRO A 99 -17.73 -4.49 -2.52
C PRO A 99 -17.49 -5.99 -2.27
N ASP A 100 -18.25 -6.91 -2.88
CA ASP A 100 -18.02 -8.35 -2.74
C ASP A 100 -16.81 -8.82 -3.57
N LYS A 101 -16.41 -8.02 -4.57
CA LYS A 101 -15.31 -8.35 -5.47
C LYS A 101 -14.06 -7.49 -5.25
N GLY A 102 -14.02 -6.69 -4.19
CA GLY A 102 -12.92 -5.78 -3.89
C GLY A 102 -13.00 -5.19 -2.49
N ALA A 103 -12.06 -4.30 -2.14
CA ALA A 103 -12.17 -3.59 -0.87
C ALA A 103 -13.35 -2.61 -0.92
N VAL A 104 -14.08 -2.46 0.19
CA VAL A 104 -15.26 -1.57 0.32
C VAL A 104 -14.97 -0.12 -0.13
N ASN A 105 -13.74 0.34 0.10
CA ASN A 105 -13.27 1.65 -0.36
C ASN A 105 -12.22 1.57 -1.48
N GLY A 106 -12.00 0.38 -2.04
CA GLY A 106 -11.01 0.12 -3.06
C GLY A 106 -11.41 0.68 -4.42
N THR A 107 -10.40 0.96 -5.23
CA THR A 107 -10.54 1.41 -6.62
C THR A 107 -10.53 0.27 -7.62
N LEU A 108 -9.93 -0.87 -7.27
CA LEU A 108 -9.79 -2.05 -8.11
C LEU A 108 -10.51 -3.23 -7.48
N SER A 109 -11.01 -4.14 -8.32
CA SER A 109 -11.39 -5.48 -7.89
C SER A 109 -10.15 -6.26 -7.41
N LEU A 110 -10.36 -7.24 -6.53
CA LEU A 110 -9.32 -8.17 -6.07
C LEU A 110 -8.56 -8.81 -7.25
N ARG A 111 -9.28 -9.28 -8.28
CA ARG A 111 -8.67 -9.91 -9.47
C ARG A 111 -7.87 -8.91 -10.32
N GLN A 112 -8.36 -7.68 -10.45
CA GLN A 112 -7.62 -6.61 -11.14
C GLN A 112 -6.33 -6.26 -10.39
N GLY A 113 -6.38 -6.23 -9.06
CA GLY A 113 -5.19 -6.05 -8.22
C GLY A 113 -4.18 -7.19 -8.35
N VAL A 114 -4.65 -8.44 -8.44
CA VAL A 114 -3.79 -9.61 -8.70
C VAL A 114 -3.12 -9.49 -10.07
N LYS A 115 -3.89 -9.17 -11.13
CA LYS A 115 -3.34 -9.02 -12.48
C LYS A 115 -2.29 -7.91 -12.57
N LEU A 116 -2.52 -6.78 -11.89
CA LEU A 116 -1.54 -5.69 -11.82
C LEU A 116 -0.23 -6.12 -11.13
N LYS A 117 -0.33 -6.95 -10.07
CA LYS A 117 0.84 -7.53 -9.40
C LYS A 117 1.59 -8.51 -10.30
N GLU A 118 0.89 -9.30 -11.09
CA GLU A 118 1.51 -10.22 -12.06
C GLU A 118 2.28 -9.46 -13.14
N ILE A 119 1.70 -8.41 -13.72
CA ILE A 119 2.37 -7.55 -14.71
C ILE A 119 3.66 -6.96 -14.12
N ARG A 120 3.57 -6.41 -12.91
CA ARG A 120 4.75 -5.88 -12.19
C ARG A 120 5.77 -6.94 -11.85
N LYS A 121 5.33 -8.14 -11.44
CA LYS A 121 6.23 -9.26 -11.14
C LYS A 121 6.93 -9.74 -12.40
N LYS A 122 6.24 -9.79 -13.54
CA LYS A 122 6.81 -10.08 -14.85
C LYS A 122 7.89 -9.06 -15.20
N ALA A 123 7.56 -7.76 -15.14
CA ALA A 123 8.51 -6.66 -15.33
C ALA A 123 9.76 -6.82 -14.47
N ARG A 124 9.59 -6.97 -13.14
CA ARG A 124 10.73 -7.12 -12.21
C ARG A 124 11.51 -8.43 -12.41
N LYS A 125 10.88 -9.50 -12.90
CA LYS A 125 11.52 -10.78 -13.20
C LYS A 125 12.33 -10.80 -14.50
N ALA A 126 12.23 -9.80 -15.37
CA ALA A 126 13.25 -9.60 -16.41
C ALA A 126 14.37 -8.64 -15.97
N LYS A 127 14.30 -8.10 -14.74
CA LYS A 127 15.41 -7.37 -14.11
C LYS A 127 16.39 -8.20 -13.25
N PRO A 128 16.35 -9.54 -13.09
CA PRO A 128 17.39 -10.21 -12.32
C PRO A 128 18.67 -10.17 -13.15
N ASP A 129 19.80 -9.92 -12.48
CA ASP A 129 21.18 -10.01 -12.98
C ASP A 129 21.83 -8.74 -13.57
N ALA A 130 21.31 -7.54 -13.28
CA ALA A 130 22.17 -6.35 -13.24
C ALA A 130 22.59 -6.10 -11.77
N GLU A 131 23.69 -6.75 -11.37
CA GLU A 131 24.49 -6.45 -10.18
C GLU A 131 23.93 -6.87 -8.79
N THR A 132 24.28 -8.09 -8.36
CA THR A 132 25.05 -8.42 -7.13
C THR A 132 25.32 -9.91 -7.05
#